data_AF-A0A847EIH6-F1
#
_entry.id   AF-A0A847EIH6-F1
#
_cell.length_a   1.000
_cell.length_b   1.000
_cell.length_c   1.000
_cell.angle_alpha   90.00
_cell.angle_beta   90.00
_cell.angle_gamma   90.00
#
_symmetry.space_group_name_H-M   'P 1'
#
loop_
_entity.id
_entity.type
_entity.pdbx_description
1 polymer ?
#
loop_
_entity_poly.entity_id
_entity_poly.type
_entity_poly.pdbx_seq_one_letter_code
_entity_poly.pdbx_strand_id
1 'polypeptide(L)'
;MAYILYWTDSARNAFNSLKNDASKKIPYKAVKKALEILAENPRYPGLQTHPFSSLQGPGDEKVFESYAQNDTPGAYRLFWYYGADEIDDEGNRPPAITVFTMTPHPD
;
A
#
# COMPACT_ATOMS: atom_id res chain seq x y z
N MET A 1 11.10 6.95 11.72
CA MET A 1 10.83 5.53 12.04
C MET A 1 10.16 4.92 10.83
N ALA A 2 10.70 3.85 10.26
CA ALA A 2 10.06 3.16 9.14
C ALA A 2 8.96 2.23 9.64
N TYR A 3 7.92 2.05 8.83
CA TYR A 3 6.81 1.15 9.07
C TYR A 3 7.14 -0.24 8.53
N ILE A 4 6.77 -1.27 9.30
CA ILE A 4 6.74 -2.64 8.79
C ILE A 4 5.54 -2.77 7.85
N LEU A 5 5.77 -3.27 6.63
CA LEU A 5 4.70 -3.54 5.68
C LEU A 5 4.25 -5.00 5.79
N TYR A 6 3.02 -5.19 6.25
CA TYR A 6 2.30 -6.45 6.14
C TYR A 6 1.47 -6.48 4.87
N TRP A 7 1.28 -7.70 4.35
CA TRP A 7 0.65 -7.92 3.06
C TRP A 7 -0.37 -9.03 3.20
N THR A 8 -1.60 -8.77 2.75
CA THR A 8 -2.57 -9.85 2.54
C THR A 8 -2.20 -10.66 1.29
N ASP A 9 -2.80 -11.82 1.14
CA ASP A 9 -2.58 -12.64 -0.06
C ASP A 9 -3.07 -11.93 -1.33
N SER A 10 -4.14 -11.13 -1.24
CA SER A 10 -4.62 -10.31 -2.34
C SER A 10 -3.57 -9.29 -2.79
N ALA A 11 -2.93 -8.59 -1.85
CA ALA A 11 -1.85 -7.64 -2.18
C ALA A 11 -0.63 -8.34 -2.78
N ARG A 12 -0.22 -9.50 -2.21
CA ARG A 12 0.90 -10.30 -2.75
C ARG A 12 0.62 -10.76 -4.17
N ASN A 13 -0.57 -11.27 -4.43
CA ASN A 13 -0.97 -11.75 -5.75
C ASN A 13 -0.99 -10.60 -6.76
N ALA A 14 -1.59 -9.46 -6.44
CA ALA A 14 -1.62 -8.29 -7.31
C ALA A 14 -0.20 -7.78 -7.66
N PHE A 15 0.69 -7.71 -6.67
CA PHE A 15 2.08 -7.31 -6.89
C PHE A 15 2.86 -8.32 -7.74
N ASN A 16 2.67 -9.62 -7.49
CA ASN A 16 3.32 -10.67 -8.28
C ASN A 16 2.81 -10.70 -9.73
N SER A 17 1.52 -10.49 -9.96
CA SER A 17 0.95 -10.36 -11.31
C SER A 17 1.59 -9.18 -12.05
N LEU A 18 1.74 -8.02 -11.40
CA LEU A 18 2.45 -6.86 -11.96
C LEU A 18 3.91 -7.16 -12.29
N LYS A 19 4.62 -7.83 -11.37
CA LYS A 19 6.03 -8.16 -11.49
C LYS A 19 6.31 -9.11 -12.66
N ASN A 20 5.41 -10.07 -12.87
CA ASN A 20 5.60 -11.15 -13.84
C ASN A 20 5.06 -10.82 -15.24
N ASP A 21 4.30 -9.73 -15.39
CA ASP A 21 3.81 -9.27 -16.70
C ASP A 21 4.81 -8.30 -17.36
N ALA A 22 5.41 -8.73 -18.47
CA ALA A 22 6.39 -7.93 -19.21
C ALA A 22 5.83 -6.60 -19.75
N SER A 23 4.51 -6.51 -19.97
CA SER A 23 3.81 -5.28 -20.40
C SER A 23 3.60 -4.29 -19.24
N LYS A 24 3.74 -4.74 -17.98
CA LYS A 24 3.47 -3.95 -16.77
C LYS A 24 4.74 -3.46 -16.07
N LYS A 25 5.89 -3.45 -16.75
CA LYS A 25 7.17 -2.98 -16.18
C LYS A 25 7.11 -1.57 -15.60
N ILE A 26 6.40 -0.65 -16.25
CA ILE A 26 6.25 0.74 -15.78
C ILE A 26 5.41 0.80 -14.50
N PRO A 27 4.15 0.32 -14.46
CA PRO A 27 3.35 0.34 -13.24
C PRO A 27 3.98 -0.49 -12.12
N TYR A 28 4.64 -1.62 -12.42
CA TYR A 28 5.38 -2.40 -11.43
C TYR A 28 6.47 -1.57 -10.72
N LYS A 29 7.30 -0.85 -11.47
CA LYS A 29 8.33 0.01 -10.88
C LYS A 29 7.73 1.12 -10.03
N ALA A 30 6.63 1.72 -10.48
CA ALA A 30 5.93 2.77 -9.75
C ALA A 30 5.35 2.24 -8.43
N VAL A 31 4.64 1.11 -8.47
CA VAL A 31 4.09 0.43 -7.29
C VAL A 31 5.20 0.05 -6.31
N LYS A 32 6.30 -0.56 -6.79
CA LYS A 32 7.45 -0.90 -5.95
C LYS A 32 8.01 0.34 -5.24
N LYS A 33 8.18 1.46 -5.97
CA LYS A 33 8.68 2.70 -5.38
C LYS A 33 7.70 3.31 -4.39
N ALA A 34 6.40 3.26 -4.68
CA ALA A 34 5.37 3.76 -3.78
C ALA A 34 5.33 2.98 -2.46
N LEU A 35 5.53 1.66 -2.50
CA LEU A 35 5.63 0.82 -1.30
C LEU A 35 6.88 1.15 -0.46
N GLU A 36 8.03 1.35 -1.09
CA GLU A 36 9.25 1.80 -0.40
C GLU A 36 9.02 3.14 0.32
N ILE A 37 8.41 4.11 -0.38
CA ILE A 37 8.08 5.42 0.21
C ILE A 37 7.02 5.27 1.30
N LEU A 38 6.01 4.42 1.13
CA LEU A 38 4.95 4.18 2.11
C LEU A 38 5.53 3.65 3.42
N ALA A 39 6.49 2.72 3.33
CA ALA A 39 7.21 2.21 4.50
C ALA A 39 8.02 3.30 5.21
N GLU A 40 8.59 4.25 4.49
CA GLU A 40 9.38 5.34 5.09
C GLU A 40 8.51 6.45 5.67
N ASN A 41 7.50 6.89 4.91
CA ASN A 41 6.64 8.02 5.22
C ASN A 41 5.28 7.92 4.50
N PRO A 42 4.22 7.43 5.17
CA PRO A 42 2.88 7.36 4.58
C PRO A 42 2.25 8.71 4.23
N ARG A 43 2.81 9.82 4.75
CA ARG A 43 2.40 11.20 4.45
C ARG A 43 3.26 11.86 3.38
N TYR A 44 4.09 11.11 2.67
CA TYR A 44 4.89 11.66 1.58
C TYR A 44 3.98 12.28 0.51
N PRO A 45 4.17 13.56 0.12
CA PRO A 45 3.24 14.26 -0.77
C PRO A 45 3.01 13.56 -2.11
N GLY A 46 4.03 12.88 -2.64
CA GLY A 46 3.94 12.16 -3.90
C GLY A 46 3.00 10.95 -3.88
N LEU A 47 2.62 10.43 -2.71
CA LEU A 47 1.65 9.34 -2.57
C LEU A 47 0.20 9.82 -2.63
N GLN A 48 -0.05 11.12 -2.47
CA GLN A 48 -1.42 11.69 -2.42
C GLN A 48 -2.39 10.89 -1.51
N THR A 49 -1.88 10.47 -0.36
CA THR A 49 -2.61 9.63 0.58
C THR A 49 -3.86 10.34 1.09
N HIS A 50 -5.02 9.68 1.02
CA HIS A 50 -6.26 10.18 1.60
C HIS A 50 -7.11 9.06 2.21
N PRO A 51 -8.00 9.39 3.15
CA PRO A 51 -8.96 8.43 3.71
C PRO A 51 -9.88 7.84 2.64
N PHE A 52 -10.08 6.54 2.66
CA PHE A 52 -11.02 5.84 1.80
C PHE A 52 -12.24 5.40 2.64
N SER A 53 -13.30 6.22 2.63
CA SER A 53 -14.44 6.05 3.54
C SER A 53 -15.40 4.92 3.18
N SER A 54 -15.30 4.35 1.99
CA SER A 54 -16.20 3.29 1.51
C SER A 54 -15.84 1.90 2.05
N LEU A 55 -14.73 1.77 2.78
CA LEU A 55 -14.25 0.50 3.32
C LEU A 55 -13.64 0.72 4.71
N GLN A 56 -13.74 -0.29 5.55
CA GLN A 56 -13.04 -0.36 6.84
C GLN A 56 -12.15 -1.61 6.85
N GLY A 57 -11.08 -1.56 7.64
CA GLY A 57 -10.25 -2.72 7.91
C GLY A 57 -10.99 -3.79 8.70
N PRO A 58 -10.40 -4.99 8.88
CA PRO A 58 -11.03 -6.11 9.56
C PRO A 58 -11.36 -5.85 11.04
N GLY A 59 -10.75 -4.86 11.67
CA GLY A 59 -11.00 -4.40 13.04
C GLY A 59 -11.52 -2.96 13.08
N ASP A 60 -12.32 -2.55 12.09
CA ASP A 60 -12.86 -1.19 11.93
C ASP A 60 -11.77 -0.11 11.72
N GLU A 61 -10.59 -0.50 11.23
CA GLU A 61 -9.51 0.44 10.97
C GLU A 61 -9.90 1.39 9.83
N LYS A 62 -9.47 2.65 9.98
CA LYS A 62 -9.56 3.63 8.90
C LYS A 62 -8.66 3.20 7.74
N VAL A 63 -9.28 3.01 6.58
CA VAL A 63 -8.58 2.70 5.34
C VAL A 63 -8.11 3.97 4.64
N PHE A 64 -6.96 3.86 3.99
CA PHE A 64 -6.34 4.88 3.18
C PHE A 64 -6.10 4.37 1.76
N GLU A 65 -6.18 5.29 0.82
CA GLU A 65 -5.77 5.11 -0.56
C GLU A 65 -4.55 6.00 -0.85
N SER A 66 -3.53 5.43 -1.49
CA SER A 66 -2.33 6.15 -1.95
C SER A 66 -2.08 5.87 -3.42
N TYR A 67 -1.76 6.89 -4.20
CA TYR A 67 -1.41 6.76 -5.61
C TYR A 67 0.04 6.33 -5.79
N ALA A 68 0.27 5.32 -6.62
CA ALA A 68 1.60 4.89 -7.03
C ALA A 68 2.14 5.72 -8.21
N GLN A 69 1.25 6.40 -8.93
CA GLN A 69 1.54 7.23 -10.10
C GLN A 69 0.64 8.47 -10.05
N ASN A 70 1.18 9.63 -10.42
CA ASN A 70 0.43 10.86 -10.54
C ASN A 70 0.16 11.16 -12.02
N ASP A 71 -0.96 11.82 -12.32
CA ASP A 71 -1.33 12.31 -13.66
C ASP A 71 -1.24 11.25 -14.78
N THR A 72 -1.56 10.00 -14.45
CA THR A 72 -1.46 8.85 -15.37
C THR A 72 -2.80 8.11 -15.44
N PRO A 73 -3.42 7.95 -16.62
CA PRO A 73 -4.59 7.07 -16.80
C PRO A 73 -4.27 5.64 -16.33
N GLY A 74 -5.21 5.01 -15.62
CA GLY A 74 -4.99 3.69 -15.02
C GLY A 74 -3.91 3.67 -13.92
N ALA A 75 -3.61 4.81 -13.28
CA ALA A 75 -2.67 4.87 -12.16
C ALA A 75 -2.99 3.82 -11.10
N TYR A 76 -1.97 3.08 -10.67
CA TYR A 76 -2.14 2.13 -9.58
C TYR A 76 -2.35 2.84 -8.25
N ARG A 77 -3.22 2.25 -7.43
CA ARG A 77 -3.53 2.72 -6.08
C ARG A 77 -3.23 1.61 -5.09
N LEU A 78 -2.60 1.98 -3.99
CA LEU A 78 -2.33 1.12 -2.84
C LEU A 78 -3.44 1.37 -1.83
N PHE A 79 -4.09 0.31 -1.38
CA PHE A 79 -5.05 0.39 -0.29
C PHE A 79 -4.49 -0.26 0.94
N TRP A 80 -4.53 0.48 2.04
CA TRP A 80 -3.86 0.09 3.27
C TRP A 80 -4.54 0.69 4.49
N TYR A 81 -4.25 0.13 5.65
CA TYR A 81 -4.62 0.67 6.95
C TYR A 81 -3.42 0.55 7.89
N TYR A 82 -3.39 1.35 8.96
CA TYR A 82 -2.37 1.19 9.98
C TYR A 82 -2.55 -0.18 10.65
N GLY A 83 -1.47 -0.96 10.63
CA GLY A 83 -1.47 -2.38 10.98
C GLY A 83 -1.55 -2.61 12.48
N ALA A 84 -1.93 -3.84 12.82
CA ALA A 84 -2.14 -4.30 14.19
C ALA A 84 -0.90 -4.05 15.06
N ASP A 85 -1.14 -3.67 16.32
CA ASP A 85 -0.15 -3.48 17.38
C ASP A 85 0.56 -4.81 17.75
N GLU A 86 1.28 -5.41 16.78
CA GLU A 86 2.13 -6.57 17.04
C GLU A 86 3.25 -6.17 18.00
N ILE A 87 3.54 -7.07 18.93
CA ILE A 87 4.60 -6.89 19.91
C ILE A 87 5.77 -7.76 19.46
N ASP A 88 6.93 -7.17 19.23
CA ASP A 88 8.15 -7.92 18.92
C ASP A 88 8.66 -8.72 20.14
N ASP A 89 9.67 -9.57 19.94
CA ASP A 89 10.23 -10.41 21.01
C ASP A 89 10.80 -9.61 22.20
N GLU A 90 11.05 -8.32 22.02
CA GLU A 90 11.56 -7.39 23.02
C GLU A 90 10.45 -6.61 23.74
N GLY A 91 9.19 -6.78 23.34
CA GLY A 91 8.05 -6.09 23.93
C GLY A 91 7.68 -4.76 23.27
N ASN A 92 8.31 -4.39 22.14
CA ASN A 92 8.00 -3.14 21.44
C ASN A 92 6.85 -3.30 20.46
N ARG A 93 6.12 -2.21 20.20
CA ARG A 93 5.12 -2.11 19.13
C ARG A 93 5.69 -1.33 17.96
N PRO A 94 6.33 -1.99 16.98
CA PRO A 94 6.81 -1.29 15.80
C PRO A 94 5.61 -0.70 15.03
N PRO A 95 5.76 0.50 14.45
CA PRO A 95 4.72 1.05 13.61
C PRO A 95 4.53 0.15 12.39
N ALA A 96 3.29 -0.23 12.12
CA ALA A 96 2.95 -1.17 11.04
C ALA A 96 1.93 -0.57 10.07
N ILE A 97 1.99 -1.01 8.83
CA ILE A 97 1.00 -0.74 7.79
C ILE A 97 0.65 -2.07 7.14
N THR A 98 -0.64 -2.35 6.99
CA THR A 98 -1.11 -3.49 6.23
C THR A 98 -1.62 -3.04 4.87
N VAL A 99 -0.92 -3.45 3.81
CA VAL A 99 -1.39 -3.29 2.43
C VAL A 99 -2.28 -4.49 2.10
N PHE A 100 -3.57 -4.25 1.84
CA PHE A 100 -4.52 -5.33 1.61
C PHE A 100 -4.88 -5.52 0.14
N THR A 101 -4.69 -4.50 -0.71
CA THR A 101 -4.78 -4.68 -2.16
C THR A 101 -4.08 -3.54 -2.92
N MET A 102 -3.85 -3.77 -4.21
CA MET A 102 -3.43 -2.74 -5.15
C MET A 102 -4.09 -2.98 -6.50
N THR A 103 -4.65 -1.93 -7.08
CA THR A 103 -5.42 -2.02 -8.34
C THR A 103 -5.22 -0.75 -9.16
N PRO A 104 -5.29 -0.81 -10.51
CA PRO A 104 -5.40 0.40 -11.31
C PRO A 104 -6.68 1.17 -10.92
N HIS A 105 -6.65 2.48 -11.14
CA HIS A 105 -7.84 3.30 -11.16
C HIS A 105 -8.79 2.79 -12.26
N PRO A 106 -10.10 2.67 -12.01
CA PRO A 106 -11.06 2.33 -13.06
C PRO A 106 -11.06 3.43 -14.12
N ASP A 107 -11.05 3.03 -15.39
CA ASP A 107 -11.24 3.94 -16.52
C ASP A 107 -12.71 4.36 -16.66
#